data_AF-A0A4R1R8M3-F1
#
_entry.id   AF-A0A4R1R8M3-F1
#
_cell.length_a   1.000
_cell.length_b   1.000
_cell.length_c   1.000
_cell.angle_alpha   90.00
_cell.angle_beta   90.00
_cell.angle_gamma   90.00
#
_symmetry.space_group_name_H-M   'P 1'
#
loop_
_entity.id
_entity.type
_entity.pdbx_description
1 polymer ?
#
loop_
_entity_poly.entity_id
_entity_poly.type
_entity_poly.pdbx_seq_one_letter_code
_entity_poly.pdbx_strand_id
1 'polypeptide(L)' 'MVYVAQILETAGGYEVSILEQRIAFLRDKLQRLYTERGGTDEDVLAVSVELDEALNEYEKLKNK' A
#
# COMPACT_ATOMS: atom_id res chain seq x y z
N MET A 1 -6.47 27.70 -3.51
CA MET A 1 -6.17 26.31 -3.08
C MET A 1 -7.20 25.38 -3.69
N VAL A 2 -7.03 25.01 -4.96
CA VAL A 2 -7.96 24.14 -5.70
C VAL A 2 -7.09 23.07 -6.36
N TYR A 3 -6.72 22.05 -5.61
CA TYR A 3 -5.93 20.93 -6.17
C TYR A 3 -6.35 19.56 -5.63
N VAL A 4 -7.00 19.50 -4.46
CA VAL A 4 -7.39 18.22 -3.85
C VAL A 4 -8.71 17.68 -4.44
N ALA A 5 -9.59 18.55 -4.91
CA ALA A 5 -10.90 18.14 -5.43
C ALA A 5 -10.86 17.57 -6.87
N GLN A 6 -9.87 17.97 -7.70
CA GLN A 6 -9.83 17.58 -9.11
C GLN A 6 -9.39 16.11 -9.32
N ILE A 7 -8.64 15.53 -8.37
CA ILE A 7 -8.10 14.16 -8.49
C ILE A 7 -9.21 13.10 -8.29
N LEU A 8 -10.27 13.45 -7.56
CA LEU A 8 -11.39 12.53 -7.26
C LEU A 8 -12.38 12.37 -8.43
N GLU A 9 -12.29 13.14 -9.51
CA GLU A 9 -13.19 13.04 -10.66
C GLU A 9 -12.83 11.92 -11.66
N THR A 10 -11.74 11.17 -11.42
CA THR A 10 -11.34 10.05 -12.28
C THR A 10 -11.26 8.76 -11.46
N ALA A 11 -11.81 7.66 -11.99
CA ALA A 11 -11.77 6.34 -11.37
C ALA A 11 -10.33 5.92 -10.97
N GLY A 12 -9.33 6.35 -11.75
CA GLY A 12 -7.92 6.12 -11.45
C GLY A 12 -7.41 6.84 -10.19
N GLY A 13 -7.90 8.05 -9.89
CA GLY A 13 -7.51 8.77 -8.67
C GLY A 13 -8.05 8.12 -7.39
N TYR A 14 -9.24 7.53 -7.46
CA TYR A 14 -9.83 6.77 -6.35
C TYR A 14 -9.08 5.46 -6.11
N GLU A 15 -8.77 4.70 -7.16
CA GLU A 15 -7.99 3.46 -7.07
C GLU A 15 -6.59 3.68 -6.48
N VAL A 16 -5.89 4.74 -6.89
CA VAL A 16 -4.59 5.13 -6.33
C VAL A 16 -4.69 5.43 -4.83
N SER A 17 -5.72 6.17 -4.40
CA SER A 17 -5.91 6.52 -2.99
C SER A 17 -6.18 5.31 -2.08
N ILE A 18 -6.85 4.29 -2.61
CA ILE A 18 -7.10 3.02 -1.90
C ILE A 18 -5.78 2.25 -1.75
N LEU A 19 -4.98 2.18 -2.80
CA LEU A 19 -3.69 1.50 -2.73
C LEU A 19 -2.72 2.18 -1.76
N GLU A 20 -2.69 3.51 -1.71
CA GLU A 20 -1.88 4.24 -0.73
C GLU A 20 -2.26 3.89 0.72
N GLN A 21 -3.56 3.83 1.02
CA GLN A 21 -4.05 3.42 2.33
C GLN A 21 -3.70 1.96 2.64
N ARG A 22 -3.85 1.06 1.67
CA ARG A 22 -3.48 -0.36 1.81
C ARG A 22 -1.98 -0.53 2.07
N ILE A 23 -1.12 0.18 1.33
CA ILE A 23 0.33 0.19 1.52
C ILE A 23 0.69 0.70 2.91
N ALA A 24 0.08 1.80 3.37
CA ALA A 24 0.32 2.35 4.70
C ALA A 24 -0.05 1.34 5.81
N PHE A 25 -1.21 0.70 5.68
CA PHE A 25 -1.65 -0.34 6.61
C PHE A 25 -0.70 -1.55 6.63
N LEU A 26 -0.30 -2.05 5.46
CA LEU A 26 0.60 -3.21 5.35
C LEU A 26 1.99 -2.90 5.92
N ARG A 27 2.51 -1.68 5.75
CA ARG A 27 3.77 -1.24 6.36
C ARG A 27 3.71 -1.25 7.88
N ASP A 28 2.66 -0.68 8.47
CA ASP A 28 2.46 -0.68 9.92
C ASP A 28 2.30 -2.12 10.46
N LYS A 29 1.51 -2.96 9.77
CA LYS A 29 1.34 -4.38 10.12
C LYS A 29 2.68 -5.13 10.08
N LEU A 30 3.46 -4.95 9.00
CA LEU A 30 4.77 -5.59 8.84
C LEU A 30 5.73 -5.16 9.94
N GLN A 31 5.77 -3.87 10.28
CA GLN A 31 6.65 -3.35 11.32
C GLN A 31 6.30 -3.91 12.70
N ARG A 32 5.01 -4.03 13.03
CA ARG A 32 4.56 -4.65 14.29
C ARG A 32 4.95 -6.12 14.35
N LEU A 33 4.62 -6.89 13.31
CA LEU A 33 4.96 -8.31 13.25
C LEU A 33 6.47 -8.54 13.31
N TYR A 34 7.26 -7.74 12.59
CA TYR A 34 8.72 -7.83 12.64
C TYR A 34 9.27 -7.56 14.05
N THR A 35 8.69 -6.58 14.75
CA THR A 35 9.08 -6.25 16.13
C THR A 35 8.71 -7.35 17.12
N GLU A 36 7.52 -7.95 16.96
CA GLU A 36 6.99 -8.96 17.86
C GLU A 36 7.58 -10.36 17.63
N ARG A 37 7.86 -10.72 16.38
CA ARG A 37 8.13 -12.10 15.97
C ARG A 37 9.45 -12.29 15.21
N GLY A 38 10.06 -11.21 14.76
CA GLY A 38 11.31 -11.23 14.00
C GLY A 38 11.10 -11.48 12.50
N GLY A 39 12.15 -11.24 11.72
CA GLY A 39 12.08 -11.18 10.25
C GLY A 39 11.81 -12.51 9.53
N THR A 40 11.96 -13.64 10.21
CA THR A 40 11.79 -14.98 9.61
C THR A 40 10.46 -15.64 9.94
N ASP A 41 9.58 -14.93 10.66
CA ASP A 41 8.24 -15.42 10.97
C ASP A 41 7.39 -15.51 9.69
N GLU A 42 6.58 -16.57 9.58
CA GLU A 42 5.76 -16.83 8.39
C GLU A 42 4.77 -15.70 8.13
N ASP A 43 4.20 -15.07 9.17
CA ASP A 43 3.27 -13.95 9.01
C ASP A 43 4.01 -12.69 8.56
N VAL A 44 5.26 -12.48 8.97
CA VAL A 44 6.10 -11.38 8.49
C VAL A 44 6.40 -11.55 7.00
N LEU A 45 6.77 -12.75 6.58
CA LEU A 45 7.01 -13.07 5.17
C LEU A 45 5.74 -12.91 4.34
N ALA A 46 4.60 -13.42 4.79
CA ALA A 46 3.32 -13.28 4.11
C ALA A 46 2.93 -11.81 3.91
N VAL A 47 3.01 -10.99 4.97
CA VAL A 47 2.70 -9.55 4.87
C VAL A 47 3.69 -8.81 3.99
N SER A 48 4.96 -9.24 3.93
CA SER A 48 5.95 -8.64 3.02
C SER A 48 5.60 -8.88 1.54
N VAL A 49 5.06 -10.05 1.20
CA VAL A 49 4.58 -10.37 -0.16
C VAL A 49 3.36 -9.53 -0.51
N GLU A 50 2.37 -9.45 0.39
CA GLU A 50 1.18 -8.61 0.18
C GLU A 50 1.53 -7.13 -0.03
N LEU A 51 2.55 -6.63 0.69
CA LEU A 51 3.03 -5.26 0.55
C LEU A 51 3.69 -5.04 -0.82
N ASP A 52 4.50 -5.99 -1.30
CA ASP A 52 5.13 -5.90 -2.61
C ASP A 52 4.10 -5.91 -3.75
N GLU A 53 3.07 -6.76 -3.65
CA GLU A 53 1.95 -6.78 -4.59
C GLU A 53 1.23 -5.43 -4.66
N ALA A 54 0.91 -4.83 -3.50
CA ALA A 54 0.25 -3.54 -3.44
C ALA A 54 1.12 -2.40 -4.01
N LEU A 55 2.43 -2.43 -3.78
CA LEU A 55 3.38 -1.47 -4.37
C LEU A 55 3.45 -1.63 -5.89
N ASN A 56 3.50 -2.86 -6.39
CA ASN A 56 3.51 -3.14 -7.82
C ASN A 56 2.22 -2.67 -8.52
N GLU A 57 1.06 -2.84 -7.88
CA GLU A 57 -0.22 -2.31 -8.39
C GLU A 57 -0.22 -0.78 -8.41
N TYR A 58 0.29 -0.14 -7.35
CA TYR A 58 0.37 1.32 -7.27
C TYR A 58 1.26 1.90 -8.38
N GLU A 59 2.44 1.30 -8.59
CA GLU A 59 3.35 1.72 -9.66
C GLU A 59 2.75 1.51 -11.05
N LYS A 60 1.98 0.43 -11.27
CA LYS A 60 1.27 0.22 -12.55
C LYS A 60 0.20 1.28 -12.81
N LEU A 61 -0.52 1.73 -11.78
CA LEU A 61 -1.53 2.79 -11.92
C LEU A 61 -0.91 4.17 -12.10
N LYS A 62 0.22 4.44 -11.44
CA LYS A 62 0.93 5.72 -11.56
C LYS A 62 1.62 5.91 -12.92
N ASN A 63 2.06 4.81 -13.55
CA ASN A 63 2.73 4.82 -14.85
C ASN A 63 1.77 4.61 -16.04
N LYS A 64 0.46 4.70 -15.81
CA LYS A 64 -0.60 4.64 -16.84
C LYS A 64 -0.99 6.04 -17.32
#